data_AF-A0A9W8XQD6-F1
#
_entry.id   AF-A0A9W8XQD6-F1
#
_cell.length_a   1.000
_cell.length_b   1.000
_cell.length_c   1.000
_cell.angle_alpha   90.00
_cell.angle_beta   90.00
_cell.angle_gamma   90.00
#
_symmetry.space_group_name_H-M   'P 1'
#
loop_
_entity.id
_entity.type
_entity.pdbx_description
1 polymer ?
#
loop_
_entity_poly.entity_id
_entity_poly.type
_entity_poly.pdbx_seq_one_letter_code
_entity_poly.pdbx_strand_id
1 'polypeptide(L)'
;MSFHMSFHSGLILLHRSSLKDEGASGELAYQQSKRSAGHVAAFLRAYHDCFPNSTPNFMVVHVTLNASLVHLTLLQTRDATTYRSAVRALKSSVKILAQLVQQCEYARIAYDYLRQFAFQYEIIPANSESFWPLLEE
;
A
#
# COMPACT_ATOMS: atom_id res chain seq x y z
N MET A 1 0.93 -6.98 15.87
CA MET A 1 1.20 -6.59 14.47
C MET A 1 0.32 -5.44 14.00
N SER A 2 -1.01 -5.54 14.13
CA SER A 2 -1.96 -4.45 13.77
C SER A 2 -1.61 -3.09 14.39
N PHE A 3 -1.24 -3.04 15.68
CA PHE A 3 -0.80 -1.81 16.34
C PHE A 3 0.38 -1.12 15.62
N HIS A 4 1.43 -1.88 15.27
CA HIS A 4 2.59 -1.33 14.57
C HIS A 4 2.24 -0.84 13.16
N MET A 5 1.33 -1.55 12.46
CA MET A 5 0.85 -1.09 11.15
C MET A 5 0.08 0.23 11.28
N SER A 6 -0.79 0.35 12.29
CA SER A 6 -1.51 1.60 12.59
C SER A 6 -0.57 2.74 12.95
N PHE A 7 0.48 2.48 13.74
CA PHE A 7 1.51 3.47 14.06
C PHE A 7 2.18 4.02 12.78
N HIS A 8 2.65 3.13 11.89
CA HIS A 8 3.26 3.56 10.63
C HIS A 8 2.28 4.24 9.67
N SER A 9 1.02 3.82 9.65
CA SER A 9 -0.02 4.55 8.90
C SER A 9 -0.24 5.95 9.46
N GLY A 10 -0.20 6.12 10.78
CA GLY A 10 -0.25 7.43 11.42
C GLY A 10 0.89 8.34 10.97
N LEU A 11 2.12 7.80 10.87
CA LEU A 11 3.27 8.54 10.35
C LEU A 11 3.08 8.95 8.87
N ILE A 12 2.54 8.07 8.03
CA ILE A 12 2.21 8.40 6.63
C ILE A 12 1.22 9.58 6.59
N LEU A 13 0.15 9.51 7.39
CA LEU A 13 -0.87 10.56 7.43
C LEU A 13 -0.33 11.88 7.98
N LEU A 14 0.56 11.82 8.98
CA LEU A 14 1.22 12.99 9.56
C LEU A 14 2.09 13.72 8.51
N HIS A 15 2.86 12.97 7.71
CA HIS A 15 3.76 13.55 6.71
C HIS A 15 3.06 13.93 5.40
N ARG A 16 1.83 13.47 5.17
CA ARG A 16 1.09 13.69 3.92
C ARG A 16 0.97 15.16 3.56
N SER A 17 0.67 16.03 4.52
CA SER A 17 0.48 17.47 4.28
C SER A 17 1.74 18.16 3.78
N SER A 18 2.91 17.64 4.14
CA SER A 18 4.22 18.18 3.78
C SER A 18 4.81 17.57 2.51
N LEU A 19 4.17 16.57 1.90
CA LEU A 19 4.64 15.98 0.63
C LEU A 19 4.58 16.98 -0.55
N LYS A 20 3.81 18.05 -0.42
CA LYS A 20 3.75 19.16 -1.39
C LYS A 20 4.79 20.24 -1.14
N ASP A 21 5.46 20.21 0.01
CA ASP A 21 6.44 21.23 0.37
C ASP A 21 7.72 20.98 -0.44
N GLU A 22 8.38 22.05 -0.88
CA GLU A 22 9.69 21.94 -1.53
C GLU A 22 10.84 21.90 -0.50
N GLY A 23 12.01 21.43 -0.92
CA GLY A 23 13.21 21.40 -0.10
C GLY A 23 13.20 20.34 1.01
N ALA A 24 13.82 20.64 2.15
CA ALA A 24 14.11 19.66 3.19
C ALA A 24 12.85 19.06 3.85
N SER A 25 11.77 19.84 3.96
CA SER A 25 10.50 19.37 4.55
C SER A 25 9.85 18.28 3.70
N GLY A 26 9.71 18.55 2.39
CA GLY A 26 9.15 17.59 1.44
C GLY A 26 9.99 16.32 1.31
N GLU A 27 11.31 16.46 1.26
CA GLU A 27 12.23 15.30 1.19
C GLU A 27 12.12 14.43 2.45
N LEU A 28 12.07 15.04 3.64
CA LEU A 28 11.87 14.29 4.89
C LEU A 28 10.52 13.57 4.88
N ALA A 29 9.45 14.26 4.50
CA ALA A 29 8.10 13.68 4.42
C ALA A 29 8.06 12.49 3.44
N TYR A 30 8.74 12.61 2.29
CA TYR A 30 8.88 11.56 1.30
C TYR A 30 9.60 10.34 1.87
N GLN A 31 10.78 10.54 2.48
CA GLN A 31 11.56 9.45 3.06
C GLN A 31 10.83 8.74 4.20
N GLN A 32 10.14 9.48 5.07
CA GLN A 32 9.40 8.90 6.19
C GLN A 32 8.16 8.12 5.72
N SER A 33 7.45 8.65 4.72
CA SER A 33 6.30 7.95 4.11
C SER A 33 6.74 6.67 3.43
N LYS A 34 7.81 6.72 2.62
CA LYS A 34 8.42 5.55 1.98
C LYS A 34 8.83 4.49 2.99
N ARG A 35 9.55 4.88 4.04
CA ARG A 35 10.00 3.96 5.09
C ARG A 35 8.81 3.31 5.79
N SER A 36 7.84 4.12 6.22
CA SER A 36 6.65 3.63 6.93
C SER A 36 5.80 2.70 6.07
N ALA A 37 5.60 3.01 4.79
CA ALA A 37 4.90 2.12 3.86
C ALA A 37 5.64 0.78 3.66
N GLY A 38 6.97 0.79 3.66
CA GLY A 38 7.79 -0.42 3.67
C GLY A 38 7.57 -1.29 4.91
N HIS A 39 7.51 -0.67 6.10
CA HIS A 39 7.21 -1.37 7.34
C HIS A 39 5.79 -1.97 7.35
N VAL A 40 4.79 -1.24 6.88
CA VAL A 40 3.42 -1.78 6.77
C VAL A 40 3.38 -3.00 5.85
N ALA A 41 4.03 -2.97 4.69
CA ALA A 41 4.08 -4.12 3.78
C ALA A 41 4.81 -5.33 4.38
N ALA A 42 5.82 -5.13 5.23
CA ALA A 42 6.48 -6.20 5.96
C ALA A 42 5.56 -6.80 7.04
N PHE A 43 4.90 -5.96 7.83
CA PHE A 43 3.98 -6.41 8.89
C PHE A 43 2.70 -7.05 8.33
N LEU A 44 2.22 -6.60 7.17
CA LEU A 44 1.05 -7.19 6.50
C LEU A 44 1.30 -8.65 6.13
N ARG A 45 2.48 -8.96 5.57
CA ARG A 45 2.88 -10.34 5.26
C ARG A 45 2.87 -11.20 6.53
N ALA A 46 3.55 -10.75 7.57
CA ALA A 46 3.60 -11.46 8.85
C ALA A 46 2.19 -11.63 9.47
N TYR A 47 1.32 -10.62 9.35
CA TYR A 47 -0.06 -10.69 9.81
C TYR A 47 -0.84 -11.76 9.05
N HIS A 48 -0.77 -11.75 7.72
CA HIS A 48 -1.46 -12.73 6.88
C HIS A 48 -0.97 -14.17 7.17
N ASP A 49 0.34 -14.37 7.36
CA ASP A 49 0.92 -15.68 7.67
C ASP A 49 0.44 -16.22 9.03
N CYS A 50 0.22 -15.34 10.02
CA CYS A 50 -0.31 -15.74 11.34
C CYS A 50 -1.84 -15.90 11.36
N PHE A 51 -2.56 -15.24 10.46
CA PHE A 51 -4.04 -15.20 10.45
C PHE A 51 -4.63 -15.45 9.05
N PRO A 52 -4.29 -16.58 8.38
CA PRO A 52 -4.67 -16.80 6.98
C PRO A 52 -6.18 -16.92 6.74
N ASN A 53 -6.94 -17.36 7.76
CA ASN A 53 -8.37 -17.65 7.67
C ASN A 53 -9.23 -16.78 8.61
N SER A 54 -8.66 -15.70 9.16
CA SER A 54 -9.40 -14.82 10.07
C SER A 54 -9.90 -13.59 9.32
N THR A 55 -11.16 -13.21 9.58
CA THR A 55 -11.69 -11.93 9.11
C THR A 55 -10.71 -10.82 9.49
N PRO A 56 -10.18 -10.07 8.50
CA PRO A 56 -9.17 -9.08 8.77
C PRO A 56 -9.77 -7.94 9.59
N ASN A 57 -9.01 -7.45 10.57
CA ASN A 57 -9.40 -6.23 11.25
C ASN A 57 -9.49 -5.09 10.22
N PHE A 58 -10.59 -4.31 10.24
CA PHE A 58 -10.79 -3.15 9.36
C PHE A 58 -9.54 -2.26 9.26
N MET A 59 -8.86 -2.03 10.39
CA MET A 59 -7.63 -1.26 10.43
C MET A 59 -6.52 -1.86 9.59
N VAL A 60 -6.37 -3.19 9.53
CA VAL A 60 -5.35 -3.86 8.68
C VAL A 60 -5.61 -3.57 7.20
N VAL A 61 -6.86 -3.58 6.77
CA VAL A 61 -7.22 -3.22 5.38
C VAL A 61 -6.92 -1.73 5.14
N HIS A 62 -7.36 -0.85 6.04
CA HIS A 62 -7.18 0.60 5.90
C HIS A 62 -5.70 1.03 5.86
N VAL A 63 -4.87 0.50 6.78
CA VAL A 63 -3.43 0.83 6.80
C VAL A 63 -2.71 0.26 5.56
N THR A 64 -3.16 -0.88 5.05
CA THR A 64 -2.63 -1.49 3.82
C THR A 64 -2.97 -0.64 2.60
N LEU A 65 -4.19 -0.10 2.54
CA LEU A 65 -4.60 0.85 1.50
C LEU A 65 -3.69 2.09 1.51
N ASN A 66 -3.51 2.73 2.67
CA ASN A 66 -2.66 3.93 2.80
C ASN A 66 -1.21 3.65 2.38
N ALA A 67 -0.62 2.54 2.83
CA ALA A 67 0.73 2.16 2.45
C ALA A 67 0.85 1.83 0.95
N SER A 68 -0.18 1.21 0.36
CA SER A 68 -0.20 0.86 -1.07
C SER A 68 -0.30 2.11 -1.95
N LEU A 69 -1.04 3.14 -1.52
CA LEU A 69 -1.06 4.44 -2.20
C LEU A 69 0.32 5.09 -2.21
N VAL A 70 1.07 5.01 -1.11
CA VAL A 70 2.47 5.47 -1.09
C VAL A 70 3.32 4.65 -2.07
N HIS A 71 3.20 3.32 -2.09
CA HIS A 71 3.96 2.52 -3.05
C HIS A 71 3.61 2.85 -4.51
N LEU A 72 2.35 3.16 -4.82
CA LEU A 72 1.93 3.64 -6.14
C LEU A 72 2.61 4.95 -6.52
N THR A 73 2.66 5.95 -5.63
CA THR A 73 3.36 7.21 -5.94
C THR A 73 4.87 7.00 -6.11
N LEU A 74 5.47 6.07 -5.35
CA LEU A 74 6.87 5.70 -5.49
C LEU A 74 7.20 5.07 -6.85
N LEU A 75 6.23 4.54 -7.61
CA LEU A 75 6.48 4.02 -8.96
C LEU A 75 6.77 5.12 -9.99
N GLN A 76 6.47 6.38 -9.67
CA GLN A 76 6.74 7.51 -10.54
C GLN A 76 8.18 8.07 -10.37
N THR A 77 8.95 7.51 -9.43
CA THR A 77 10.36 7.91 -9.23
C THR A 77 11.27 7.39 -10.34
N ARG A 78 12.34 8.13 -10.62
CA ARG A 78 13.41 7.70 -11.54
C ARG A 78 14.44 6.78 -10.88
N ASP A 79 14.44 6.67 -9.55
CA ASP A 79 15.36 5.77 -8.84
C ASP A 79 14.94 4.30 -9.00
N ALA A 80 15.73 3.55 -9.75
CA ALA A 80 15.45 2.16 -10.09
C ALA A 80 15.36 1.25 -8.85
N THR A 81 16.10 1.55 -7.77
CA THR A 81 16.07 0.75 -6.54
C THR A 81 14.75 0.95 -5.80
N THR A 82 14.35 2.20 -5.59
CA THR A 82 13.06 2.57 -5.00
C THR A 82 11.92 2.00 -5.84
N TYR A 83 11.97 2.18 -7.17
CA TYR A 83 10.98 1.65 -8.09
C TYR A 83 10.78 0.13 -7.90
N ARG A 84 11.86 -0.67 -7.99
CA ARG A 84 11.76 -2.13 -7.84
C ARG A 84 11.24 -2.54 -6.46
N SER A 85 11.67 -1.84 -5.40
CA SER A 85 11.20 -2.11 -4.04
C SER A 85 9.71 -1.82 -3.88
N ALA A 86 9.23 -0.72 -4.47
CA ALA A 86 7.83 -0.32 -4.45
C ALA A 86 6.96 -1.28 -5.27
N VAL A 87 7.40 -1.72 -6.47
CA VAL A 87 6.70 -2.75 -7.25
C VAL A 87 6.51 -4.03 -6.43
N ARG A 88 7.58 -4.51 -5.77
CA ARG A 88 7.52 -5.75 -4.98
C ARG A 88 6.58 -5.60 -3.78
N ALA A 89 6.69 -4.50 -3.05
CA ALA A 89 5.85 -4.22 -1.89
C ALA A 89 4.37 -4.10 -2.30
N LEU A 90 4.08 -3.34 -3.36
CA LEU A 90 2.74 -3.17 -3.89
C LEU A 90 2.13 -4.49 -4.34
N LYS A 91 2.85 -5.29 -5.15
CA LYS A 91 2.35 -6.62 -5.57
C LYS A 91 2.02 -7.51 -4.38
N SER A 92 2.86 -7.50 -3.34
CA SER A 92 2.59 -8.26 -2.13
C SER A 92 1.34 -7.76 -1.41
N SER A 93 1.18 -6.45 -1.24
CA SER A 93 0.02 -5.87 -0.57
C SER A 93 -1.28 -6.12 -1.33
N VAL A 94 -1.26 -5.93 -2.66
CA VAL A 94 -2.40 -6.16 -3.55
C VAL A 94 -2.81 -7.64 -3.54
N LYS A 95 -1.84 -8.56 -3.57
CA LYS A 95 -2.13 -9.99 -3.45
C LYS A 95 -2.84 -10.33 -2.14
N ILE A 96 -2.35 -9.79 -1.02
CA ILE A 96 -2.97 -10.03 0.29
C ILE A 96 -4.36 -9.38 0.34
N LEU A 97 -4.52 -8.16 -0.16
CA LEU A 97 -5.84 -7.53 -0.25
C LEU A 97 -6.82 -8.38 -1.07
N ALA A 98 -6.40 -8.91 -2.23
CA ALA A 98 -7.22 -9.79 -3.06
C ALA A 98 -7.69 -11.03 -2.29
N GLN A 99 -6.82 -11.64 -1.48
CA GLN A 99 -7.18 -12.79 -0.64
C GLN A 99 -8.20 -12.42 0.46
N LEU A 100 -8.11 -11.19 0.98
CA LEU A 100 -9.00 -10.69 2.02
C LEU A 100 -10.38 -10.23 1.51
N VAL A 101 -10.55 -10.03 0.19
CA VAL A 101 -11.81 -9.58 -0.44
C VAL A 101 -12.99 -10.48 -0.06
N GLN A 102 -12.78 -11.78 0.01
CA GLN A 102 -13.83 -12.76 0.34
C GLN A 102 -14.28 -12.70 1.81
N GLN A 103 -13.42 -12.18 2.69
CA GLN A 103 -13.65 -12.12 4.12
C GLN A 103 -14.08 -10.72 4.59
N CYS A 104 -13.90 -9.71 3.74
CA CYS A 104 -14.10 -8.31 4.11
C CYS A 104 -14.50 -7.46 2.88
N GLU A 105 -15.73 -6.97 2.87
CA GLU A 105 -16.22 -6.06 1.82
C GLU A 105 -15.36 -4.79 1.71
N TYR A 106 -14.86 -4.27 2.83
CA TYR A 106 -13.96 -3.12 2.80
C TYR A 106 -12.63 -3.43 2.09
N ALA A 107 -12.15 -4.67 2.11
CA ALA A 107 -10.98 -5.08 1.34
C ALA A 107 -11.27 -5.05 -0.16
N ARG A 108 -12.49 -5.42 -0.59
CA ARG A 108 -12.95 -5.27 -1.99
C ARG A 108 -12.91 -3.80 -2.41
N ILE A 109 -13.52 -2.92 -1.62
CA ILE A 109 -13.53 -1.47 -1.87
C ILE A 109 -12.11 -0.92 -1.96
N ALA A 110 -11.23 -1.28 -1.01
CA ALA A 110 -9.84 -0.83 -1.00
C ALA A 110 -9.05 -1.34 -2.23
N TYR A 111 -9.26 -2.59 -2.62
CA TYR A 111 -8.65 -3.19 -3.80
C TYR A 111 -9.07 -2.46 -5.08
N ASP A 112 -10.38 -2.30 -5.28
CA ASP A 112 -10.94 -1.64 -6.46
C ASP A 112 -10.51 -0.17 -6.53
N TYR A 113 -10.48 0.53 -5.39
CA TYR A 113 -10.00 1.91 -5.33
C TYR A 113 -8.53 2.02 -5.75
N LEU A 114 -7.65 1.14 -5.25
CA LEU A 114 -6.24 1.13 -5.65
C LEU A 114 -6.06 0.86 -7.14
N ARG A 115 -6.83 -0.09 -7.68
CA ARG A 115 -6.83 -0.41 -9.11
C ARG A 115 -7.27 0.79 -9.91
N GLN A 116 -8.46 1.34 -9.65
CA GLN A 116 -9.00 2.50 -10.34
C GLN A 116 -8.04 3.69 -10.29
N PHE A 117 -7.44 3.96 -9.13
CA PHE A 117 -6.45 5.01 -8.97
C PHE A 117 -5.24 4.79 -9.89
N ALA A 118 -4.67 3.59 -9.92
CA ALA A 118 -3.52 3.28 -10.77
C ALA A 118 -3.83 3.43 -12.28
N PHE A 119 -5.03 3.03 -12.71
CA PHE A 119 -5.48 3.19 -14.10
C PHE A 119 -5.75 4.66 -14.43
N GLN A 120 -6.46 5.39 -13.58
CA GLN A 120 -6.80 6.81 -13.79
C GLN A 120 -5.55 7.68 -13.95
N TYR A 121 -4.48 7.39 -13.20
CA TYR A 121 -3.23 8.13 -13.23
C TYR A 121 -2.13 7.47 -14.06
N GLU A 122 -2.47 6.45 -14.87
CA GLU A 122 -1.56 5.76 -15.79
C GLU A 122 -0.25 5.29 -15.13
N ILE A 123 -0.32 4.81 -13.87
CA ILE A 123 0.87 4.49 -13.07
C ILE A 123 1.48 3.17 -13.54
N ILE A 124 2.63 3.20 -14.21
CA ILE A 124 3.31 2.00 -14.71
C ILE A 124 4.09 1.29 -13.58
N PRO A 125 3.96 -0.05 -13.40
CA PRO A 125 3.24 -1.00 -14.24
C PRO A 125 1.83 -1.34 -13.70
N ALA A 126 1.36 -0.61 -12.70
CA ALA A 126 0.09 -0.84 -12.02
C ALA A 126 -1.15 -0.46 -12.87
N ASN A 127 -0.98 0.20 -14.01
CA ASN A 127 -2.03 0.46 -15.00
C ASN A 127 -2.26 -0.72 -15.98
N SER A 128 -1.65 -1.89 -15.74
CA SER A 128 -1.89 -3.10 -16.53
C SER A 128 -2.84 -4.05 -15.79
N GLU A 129 -3.80 -4.65 -16.49
CA GLU A 129 -4.69 -5.66 -15.90
C GLU A 129 -3.90 -6.85 -15.34
N SER A 130 -2.81 -7.25 -16.02
CA SER A 130 -1.94 -8.35 -15.59
C SER A 130 -1.21 -8.09 -14.26
N PHE A 131 -1.18 -6.84 -13.78
CA PHE A 131 -0.61 -6.50 -12.48
C PHE A 131 -1.50 -6.96 -11.32
N TRP A 132 -2.81 -7.01 -11.54
CA TRP A 132 -3.83 -7.19 -10.52
C TRP A 132 -4.32 -8.65 -10.53
N PRO A 133 -4.27 -9.38 -9.40
CA PRO A 133 -4.88 -10.70 -9.30
C PRO A 133 -6.36 -10.68 -9.69
N LEU A 134 -6.82 -11.74 -10.35
CA LEU A 134 -8.26 -11.96 -10.52
C LEU A 134 -8.86 -12.22 -9.13
N LEU A 135 -9.96 -11.56 -8.82
CA LEU A 135 -10.73 -11.86 -7.62
C LEU A 135 -11.52 -13.13 -7.92
N GLU A 136 -11.31 -14.18 -7.14
CA GLU A 136 -12.19 -15.35 -7.16
C GLU A 136 -13.57 -14.89 -6.68
N GLU A 137 -14.65 -15.30 -7.35
CA GLU A 137 -16.04 -14.94 -7.02
C GLU A 137 -16.55 -15.70 -5.80
#